data_AF-A0A7V7A9Z4-F1
#
_entry.id   AF-A0A7V7A9Z4-F1
#
_cell.length_a   1.000
_cell.length_b   1.000
_cell.length_c   1.000
_cell.angle_alpha   90.00
_cell.angle_beta   90.00
_cell.angle_gamma   90.00
#
_symmetry.space_group_name_H-M   'P 1'
#
loop_
_entity.id
_entity.type
_entity.pdbx_description
1 polymer ?
#
loop_
_entity_poly.entity_id
_entity_poly.type
_entity_poly.pdbx_seq_one_letter_code
_entity_poly.pdbx_strand_id
1 'polypeptide(L)'
;MYKVRKRDGKKVDFNGEKIAIAIKKGFDSVTLYDEIEEETKPKYNAKDIQKVYQGVIKKIDKNYQEGDIIKIEDIQDLIELQLQESKYDDVYESFSSYRERRKESRDMFSDDKKLHKFLKTLEELGLKTSNDTDLKRENANVDGDTPMGTMLHFGSSVSKEFAKAYLLKKKFTDAHEEGIIHIHDMDFLAMGTTTCCQIDLSKLFKNGFSTGHGHLRAPNDIMSYSALAAIVIQSNQNDQHGGQSIPAFDYYLAPGVLKTFKKQFKQTLFDLLDYTEYGTYINNEKLIREIDKLESITVDLSIFDKYTLDAPKVKDLFKNAYEKALKKVNRITYQAMEAFVHNLNTMHSRAGAQVPFSSINFGTDTSVEGRMVTENYLLAVE
;
A
#
# COMPACT_ATOMS: atom_id res chain seq x y z
N MET A 1 53.93 -6.07 6.02
CA MET A 1 52.59 -6.12 5.39
C MET A 1 52.26 -4.73 4.84
N TYR A 2 51.74 -4.62 3.61
CA TYR A 2 51.37 -3.32 3.01
C TYR A 2 50.25 -2.62 3.79
N LYS A 3 50.18 -1.29 3.72
CA LYS A 3 49.03 -0.53 4.22
C LYS A 3 48.28 0.12 3.07
N VAL A 4 46.96 0.17 3.18
CA VAL A 4 46.09 0.87 2.22
C VAL A 4 45.61 2.16 2.84
N ARG A 5 45.81 3.28 2.14
CA ARG A 5 45.22 4.56 2.52
C ARG A 5 43.80 4.63 1.97
N LYS A 6 42.82 4.60 2.87
CA LYS A 6 41.42 4.86 2.53
C LYS A 6 41.22 6.32 2.12
N ARG A 7 40.16 6.55 1.34
CA ARG A 7 39.77 7.87 0.83
C ARG A 7 39.38 8.89 1.92
N ASP A 8 39.12 8.42 3.15
CA ASP A 8 38.91 9.24 4.35
C ASP A 8 40.21 9.59 5.09
N GLY A 9 41.37 9.21 4.53
CA GLY A 9 42.71 9.43 5.09
C GLY A 9 43.17 8.34 6.06
N LYS A 10 42.29 7.41 6.49
CA LYS A 10 42.68 6.34 7.42
C LYS A 10 43.60 5.32 6.75
N LYS A 11 44.60 4.86 7.50
CA LYS A 11 45.48 3.76 7.07
C LYS A 11 44.93 2.45 7.63
N VAL A 12 44.71 1.47 6.78
CA VAL A 12 44.27 0.13 7.17
C VAL A 12 45.23 -0.92 6.61
N ASP A 13 45.23 -2.10 7.20
CA ASP A 13 46.03 -3.20 6.67
C ASP A 13 45.46 -3.66 5.32
N PHE A 14 46.36 -4.09 4.44
CA PHE A 14 45.99 -4.64 3.15
C PHE A 14 45.14 -5.91 3.31
N ASN A 15 43.99 -5.95 2.63
CA ASN A 15 43.10 -7.11 2.61
C ASN A 15 42.79 -7.48 1.15
N GLY A 16 43.32 -8.62 0.71
CA GLY A 16 43.13 -9.15 -0.64
C GLY A 16 41.70 -9.57 -0.96
N GLU A 17 40.91 -9.99 0.03
CA GLU A 17 39.50 -10.37 -0.16
C GLU A 17 38.68 -9.19 -0.70
N LYS A 18 38.99 -7.95 -0.28
CA LYS A 18 38.31 -6.75 -0.80
C LYS A 18 38.58 -6.52 -2.28
N ILE A 19 39.77 -6.89 -2.75
CA ILE A 19 40.14 -6.82 -4.17
C ILE A 19 39.38 -7.91 -4.94
N ALA A 20 39.35 -9.14 -4.42
CA ALA A 20 38.60 -10.24 -5.01
C ALA A 20 37.09 -9.91 -5.15
N ILE A 21 36.48 -9.31 -4.12
CA ILE A 21 35.09 -8.87 -4.15
C ILE A 21 34.87 -7.77 -5.20
N ALA A 22 35.78 -6.80 -5.30
CA ALA A 22 35.67 -5.73 -6.30
C ALA A 22 35.75 -6.26 -7.73
N ILE A 23 36.67 -7.20 -7.99
CA ILE A 23 36.81 -7.86 -9.30
C ILE A 23 35.56 -8.69 -9.60
N LYS A 24 35.10 -9.51 -8.64
CA LYS A 24 33.89 -10.33 -8.78
C LYS A 24 32.68 -9.49 -9.18
N LYS A 25 32.46 -8.33 -8.54
CA LYS A 25 31.36 -7.43 -8.88
C LYS A 25 31.39 -6.92 -10.32
N GLY A 26 32.58 -6.68 -10.89
CA GLY A 26 32.72 -6.27 -12.28
C GLY A 26 32.41 -7.41 -13.26
N PHE A 27 32.75 -8.65 -12.90
CA PHE A 27 32.41 -9.82 -13.71
C PHE A 27 30.92 -10.18 -13.62
N ASP A 28 30.34 -10.11 -12.42
CA ASP A 28 28.92 -10.40 -12.18
C ASP A 28 27.99 -9.40 -12.90
N SER A 29 28.45 -8.19 -13.19
CA SER A 29 27.67 -7.18 -13.93
C SER A 29 27.61 -7.43 -15.44
N VAL A 30 28.31 -8.46 -15.95
CA VAL A 30 28.28 -8.85 -17.37
C VAL A 30 27.59 -10.21 -17.50
N THR A 31 26.34 -10.19 -17.94
CA THR A 31 25.48 -11.37 -18.11
C THR A 31 25.15 -11.63 -19.57
N LEU A 32 24.90 -12.90 -19.92
CA LEU A 32 24.33 -13.32 -21.19
C LEU A 32 22.90 -13.79 -20.97
N TYR A 33 22.00 -13.41 -21.87
CA TYR A 33 20.64 -13.95 -21.90
C TYR A 33 20.63 -15.28 -22.65
N ASP A 34 20.18 -16.33 -21.98
CA ASP A 34 20.02 -17.66 -22.55
C ASP A 34 18.61 -17.77 -23.14
N GLU A 35 18.48 -17.68 -24.47
CA GLU A 35 17.19 -17.73 -25.17
C GLU A 35 16.45 -19.06 -24.98
N ILE A 36 17.15 -20.13 -24.59
CA ILE A 36 16.58 -21.48 -24.46
C ILE A 36 16.00 -21.69 -23.06
N GLU A 37 16.65 -21.15 -22.03
CA GLU A 37 16.23 -21.28 -20.63
C GLU A 37 15.51 -20.04 -20.08
N GLU A 38 15.35 -18.98 -20.90
CA GLU A 38 14.79 -17.67 -20.52
C GLU A 38 15.44 -17.07 -19.25
N GLU A 39 16.75 -17.32 -19.06
CA GLU A 39 17.47 -16.92 -17.86
C GLU A 39 18.73 -16.11 -18.20
N THR A 40 19.11 -15.17 -17.32
CA THR A 40 20.37 -14.43 -17.41
C THR A 40 21.46 -15.15 -16.64
N LYS A 41 22.51 -15.59 -17.34
CA LYS A 41 23.66 -16.27 -16.73
C LYS A 41 24.92 -15.40 -16.75
N PRO A 42 25.84 -15.54 -15.78
CA PRO A 42 27.12 -14.84 -15.81
C PRO A 42 27.90 -15.22 -17.07
N LYS A 43 28.44 -14.24 -17.81
CA LYS A 43 29.23 -14.48 -19.01
C LYS A 43 30.55 -15.21 -18.72
N TYR A 44 31.10 -14.99 -17.52
CA TYR A 44 32.41 -15.47 -17.10
C TYR A 44 32.30 -16.34 -15.85
N ASN A 45 33.28 -17.20 -15.64
CA ASN A 45 33.27 -18.16 -14.53
C ASN A 45 34.27 -17.78 -13.42
N ALA A 46 34.25 -18.54 -12.32
CA ALA A 46 35.13 -18.30 -11.18
C ALA A 46 36.64 -18.36 -11.52
N LYS A 47 37.05 -19.10 -12.55
CA LYS A 47 38.46 -19.18 -12.97
C LYS A 47 38.91 -17.88 -13.64
N ASP A 48 38.03 -17.21 -14.38
CA ASP A 48 38.32 -15.90 -14.99
C ASP A 48 38.56 -14.83 -13.92
N ILE A 49 37.68 -14.80 -12.90
CA ILE A 49 37.81 -13.91 -11.73
C ILE A 49 39.12 -14.17 -10.99
N GLN A 50 39.45 -15.44 -10.74
CA GLN A 50 40.68 -15.86 -10.06
C GLN A 50 41.93 -15.42 -10.85
N LYS A 51 41.90 -15.54 -12.18
CA LYS A 51 43.01 -15.16 -13.06
C LYS A 51 43.31 -13.66 -12.96
N VAL A 52 42.29 -12.82 -13.00
CA VAL A 52 42.45 -11.36 -12.85
C VAL A 52 42.93 -11.03 -11.44
N TYR A 53 42.34 -11.64 -10.41
CA TYR A 53 42.78 -11.44 -9.02
C TYR A 53 44.26 -11.74 -8.81
N GLN A 54 44.74 -12.90 -9.28
CA GLN A 54 46.15 -13.27 -9.16
C GLN A 54 47.06 -12.33 -9.96
N GLY A 55 46.63 -11.87 -11.13
CA GLY A 55 47.37 -10.89 -11.92
C GLY A 55 47.54 -9.56 -11.19
N VAL A 56 46.46 -9.07 -10.56
CA VAL A 56 46.48 -7.84 -9.74
C VAL A 56 47.40 -7.98 -8.54
N ILE A 57 47.31 -9.09 -7.79
CA ILE A 57 48.19 -9.32 -6.62
C ILE A 57 49.67 -9.36 -7.04
N LYS A 58 50.02 -10.07 -8.12
CA LYS A 58 51.39 -10.10 -8.63
C LYS A 58 51.91 -8.72 -9.01
N LYS A 59 51.06 -7.86 -9.59
CA LYS A 59 51.43 -6.48 -9.93
C LYS A 59 51.62 -5.62 -8.69
N ILE A 60 50.79 -5.82 -7.66
CA ILE A 60 50.95 -5.14 -6.38
C ILE A 60 52.28 -5.53 -5.73
N ASP A 61 52.59 -6.82 -5.66
CA ASP A 61 53.84 -7.33 -5.08
C ASP A 61 55.09 -6.90 -5.86
N LYS A 62 54.94 -6.63 -7.17
CA LYS A 62 56.02 -6.10 -8.01
C LYS A 62 56.23 -4.59 -7.84
N ASN A 63 55.15 -3.84 -7.67
CA ASN A 63 55.18 -2.38 -7.69
C ASN A 63 55.36 -1.74 -6.31
N TYR A 64 55.10 -2.49 -5.24
CA TYR A 64 55.13 -1.99 -3.87
C TYR A 64 55.99 -2.90 -2.99
N GLN A 65 56.71 -2.29 -2.06
CA GLN A 65 57.53 -2.98 -1.06
C GLN A 65 56.82 -3.03 0.29
N GLU A 66 57.33 -3.89 1.17
CA GLU A 66 56.80 -4.04 2.51
C GLU A 66 56.96 -2.74 3.32
N GLY A 67 55.83 -2.13 3.71
CA GLY A 67 55.81 -0.83 4.40
C GLY A 67 55.23 0.30 3.55
N ASP A 68 55.08 0.09 2.24
CA ASP A 68 54.46 1.08 1.36
C ASP A 68 52.97 1.29 1.67
N ILE A 69 52.52 2.50 1.33
CA ILE A 69 51.13 2.92 1.46
C ILE A 69 50.51 3.04 0.08
N ILE A 70 49.65 2.11 -0.27
CA ILE A 70 48.95 2.05 -1.55
C ILE A 70 47.66 2.87 -1.46
N LYS A 71 47.36 3.74 -2.43
CA LYS A 71 46.05 4.40 -2.49
C LYS A 71 45.03 3.46 -3.11
N ILE A 72 43.75 3.64 -2.77
CA ILE A 72 42.70 2.77 -3.35
C ILE A 72 42.60 2.98 -4.87
N GLU A 73 42.85 4.19 -5.34
CA GLU A 73 42.86 4.55 -6.76
C GLU A 73 43.91 3.72 -7.52
N ASP A 74 45.12 3.59 -6.97
CA ASP A 74 46.20 2.82 -7.59
C ASP A 74 45.81 1.32 -7.71
N ILE A 75 45.11 0.76 -6.72
CA ILE A 75 44.60 -0.61 -6.78
C ILE A 75 43.55 -0.76 -7.89
N GLN A 76 42.67 0.23 -8.06
CA GLN A 76 41.66 0.22 -9.11
C GLN A 76 42.30 0.31 -10.50
N ASP A 77 43.32 1.15 -10.67
CA ASP A 77 44.07 1.28 -11.92
C ASP A 77 44.76 -0.05 -12.29
N LEU A 78 45.29 -0.78 -11.30
CA LEU A 78 45.87 -2.11 -11.51
C LEU A 78 44.83 -3.16 -11.91
N ILE A 79 43.60 -3.07 -11.40
CA ILE A 79 42.48 -3.94 -11.80
C ILE A 79 42.12 -3.66 -13.26
N GLU A 80 41.92 -2.39 -13.62
CA GLU A 80 41.60 -1.96 -15.00
C GLU A 80 42.67 -2.42 -15.99
N LEU A 81 43.94 -2.17 -15.67
CA LEU A 81 45.07 -2.62 -16.49
C LEU A 81 45.09 -4.14 -16.65
N GLN A 82 44.81 -4.90 -15.59
CA GLN A 82 44.77 -6.36 -15.66
C GLN A 82 43.61 -6.88 -16.50
N LEU A 83 42.44 -6.23 -16.44
CA LEU A 83 41.28 -6.57 -17.25
C LEU A 83 41.58 -6.36 -18.74
N GLN A 84 42.19 -5.23 -19.11
CA GLN A 84 42.62 -4.93 -20.48
C GLN A 84 43.67 -5.92 -21.00
N GLU A 85 44.74 -6.17 -20.23
CA GLU A 85 45.78 -7.14 -20.62
C GLU A 85 45.24 -8.57 -20.79
N SER A 86 44.21 -8.92 -20.01
CA SER A 86 43.56 -10.22 -20.07
C SER A 86 42.47 -10.31 -21.15
N LYS A 87 42.21 -9.22 -21.88
CA LYS A 87 41.20 -9.06 -22.94
C LYS A 87 39.75 -9.26 -22.45
N TYR A 88 39.44 -8.79 -21.24
CA TYR A 88 38.08 -8.72 -20.71
C TYR A 88 37.54 -7.28 -20.89
N ASP A 89 37.37 -6.85 -22.14
CA ASP A 89 37.07 -5.46 -22.51
C ASP A 89 35.70 -4.99 -22.01
N ASP A 90 34.71 -5.87 -22.05
CA ASP A 90 33.34 -5.64 -21.54
C ASP A 90 33.29 -5.48 -20.02
N VAL A 91 34.05 -6.31 -19.29
CA VAL A 91 34.22 -6.21 -17.84
C VAL A 91 34.98 -4.93 -17.48
N TYR A 92 35.99 -4.57 -18.28
CA TYR A 92 36.71 -3.30 -18.13
C TYR A 92 35.76 -2.09 -18.30
N GLU A 93 34.95 -2.05 -19.35
CA GLU A 93 33.97 -0.96 -19.57
C GLU A 93 32.96 -0.88 -18.41
N SER A 94 32.45 -2.02 -17.96
CA SER A 94 31.52 -2.09 -16.82
C SER A 94 32.15 -1.57 -15.52
N PHE A 95 33.39 -2.01 -15.23
CA PHE A 95 34.13 -1.61 -14.04
C PHE A 95 34.53 -0.12 -14.07
N SER A 96 35.03 0.35 -15.22
CA SER A 96 35.48 1.73 -15.44
C SER A 96 34.31 2.71 -15.36
N SER A 97 33.20 2.43 -16.05
CA SER A 97 31.99 3.26 -16.00
C SER A 97 31.37 3.32 -14.59
N TYR A 98 31.43 2.23 -13.81
CA TYR A 98 31.03 2.25 -12.41
C TYR A 98 31.93 3.14 -11.56
N ARG A 99 33.25 3.10 -11.78
CA ARG A 99 34.24 3.92 -11.08
C ARG A 99 34.07 5.40 -11.39
N GLU A 100 33.83 5.74 -12.66
CA GLU A 100 33.62 7.10 -13.16
C GLU A 100 32.34 7.71 -12.58
N ARG A 101 31.19 7.03 -12.71
CA ARG A 101 29.92 7.46 -12.08
C ARG A 101 30.08 7.68 -10.58
N ARG A 102 30.83 6.81 -9.90
CA ARG A 102 31.14 6.94 -8.49
C ARG A 102 32.05 8.11 -8.18
N LYS A 103 32.96 8.48 -9.09
CA LYS A 103 33.84 9.65 -8.96
C LYS A 103 33.04 10.95 -9.15
N GLU A 104 32.20 11.02 -10.17
CA GLU A 104 31.30 12.15 -10.41
C GLU A 104 30.31 12.36 -9.26
N SER A 105 29.69 11.28 -8.75
CA SER A 105 28.84 11.27 -7.55
C SER A 105 29.60 11.68 -6.26
N ARG A 106 30.93 11.76 -6.28
CA ARG A 106 31.69 12.33 -5.14
C ARG A 106 32.10 13.76 -5.40
N ASP A 107 32.58 14.05 -6.60
CA ASP A 107 33.07 15.38 -6.98
C ASP A 107 31.92 16.39 -6.96
N MET A 108 30.71 16.00 -7.36
CA MET A 108 29.49 16.83 -7.26
C MET A 108 29.02 17.09 -5.82
N PHE A 109 29.42 16.28 -4.83
CA PHE A 109 28.75 16.21 -3.51
C PHE A 109 29.72 16.17 -2.32
N SER A 110 30.91 16.76 -2.47
CA SER A 110 32.06 16.60 -1.57
C SER A 110 32.00 17.35 -0.23
N ASP A 111 31.09 18.32 -0.05
CA ASP A 111 31.14 19.21 1.12
C ASP A 111 30.36 18.74 2.36
N ASP A 112 29.46 17.75 2.26
CA ASP A 112 28.71 17.26 3.44
C ASP A 112 28.64 15.73 3.49
N LYS A 113 29.31 15.14 4.49
CA LYS A 113 29.31 13.68 4.75
C LYS A 113 27.88 13.14 4.98
N LYS A 114 26.94 13.97 5.45
CA LYS A 114 25.53 13.59 5.59
C LYS A 114 24.86 13.49 4.21
N LEU A 115 25.13 14.44 3.32
CA LEU A 115 24.62 14.44 1.95
C LEU A 115 25.16 13.23 1.16
N HIS A 116 26.43 12.87 1.35
CA HIS A 116 27.01 11.68 0.72
C HIS A 116 26.36 10.36 1.21
N LYS A 117 26.04 10.24 2.52
CA LYS A 117 25.32 9.06 3.03
C LYS A 117 23.89 8.98 2.46
N PHE A 118 23.18 10.10 2.45
CA PHE A 118 21.82 10.23 1.90
C PHE A 118 21.77 9.91 0.39
N LEU A 119 22.67 10.50 -0.40
CA LEU A 119 22.77 10.26 -1.84
C LEU A 119 23.25 8.84 -2.17
N LYS A 120 24.12 8.25 -1.35
CA LYS A 120 24.51 6.86 -1.52
C LYS A 120 23.33 5.91 -1.27
N THR A 121 22.48 6.19 -0.28
CA THR A 121 21.22 5.44 -0.08
C THR A 121 20.30 5.58 -1.31
N LEU A 122 20.15 6.80 -1.85
CA LEU A 122 19.40 7.05 -3.08
C LEU A 122 19.97 6.30 -4.30
N GLU A 123 21.29 6.27 -4.46
CA GLU A 123 22.01 5.59 -5.54
C GLU A 123 21.89 4.06 -5.41
N GLU A 124 21.97 3.52 -4.19
CA GLU A 124 21.78 2.08 -3.91
C GLU A 124 20.34 1.62 -4.18
N LEU A 125 19.35 2.50 -3.99
CA LEU A 125 17.95 2.24 -4.32
C LEU A 125 17.68 2.28 -5.83
N GLY A 126 18.34 3.18 -6.58
CA GLY A 126 18.10 3.37 -8.02
C GLY A 126 18.87 2.41 -8.95
N LEU A 127 19.98 1.82 -8.49
CA LEU A 127 20.87 1.00 -9.33
C LEU A 127 20.79 -0.51 -9.06
N LYS A 128 20.14 -0.97 -7.99
CA LYS A 128 19.98 -2.40 -7.71
C LYS A 128 18.69 -2.92 -8.33
N THR A 129 18.84 -3.66 -9.43
CA THR A 129 17.80 -4.55 -9.94
C THR A 129 17.47 -5.62 -8.91
N SER A 130 16.23 -5.59 -8.46
CA SER A 130 15.30 -6.70 -8.21
C SER A 130 15.67 -7.89 -7.31
N ASN A 131 16.92 -8.32 -7.14
CA ASN A 131 17.18 -9.66 -6.57
C ASN A 131 17.91 -9.70 -5.23
N ASP A 132 18.36 -8.58 -4.66
CA ASP A 132 19.28 -8.69 -3.51
C ASP A 132 19.19 -7.51 -2.54
N THR A 133 18.22 -7.57 -1.60
CA THR A 133 18.25 -6.86 -0.30
C THR A 133 17.06 -7.19 0.61
N ASP A 134 17.35 -7.53 1.87
CA ASP A 134 16.36 -7.56 2.99
C ASP A 134 15.60 -6.23 3.16
N LEU A 135 16.13 -5.13 2.62
CA LEU A 135 15.47 -3.82 2.56
C LEU A 135 14.14 -3.84 1.80
N LYS A 136 13.91 -4.82 0.91
CA LYS A 136 12.64 -4.99 0.20
C LYS A 136 11.49 -5.47 1.07
N ARG A 137 11.76 -6.05 2.24
CA ARG A 137 10.78 -6.81 3.03
C ARG A 137 10.45 -6.19 4.39
N GLU A 138 10.52 -4.87 4.51
CA GLU A 138 10.21 -4.20 5.78
C GLU A 138 8.70 -4.12 6.05
N ASN A 139 7.88 -4.03 4.99
CA ASN A 139 6.43 -4.12 5.08
C ASN A 139 5.97 -5.35 4.27
N ALA A 140 5.60 -6.41 4.98
CA ALA A 140 5.18 -7.69 4.37
C ALA A 140 3.95 -7.57 3.47
N ASN A 141 3.21 -6.46 3.58
CA ASN A 141 1.98 -6.22 2.81
C ASN A 141 2.21 -5.42 1.52
N VAL A 142 3.43 -4.93 1.26
CA VAL A 142 3.76 -4.17 0.05
C VAL A 142 4.48 -5.08 -0.95
N ASP A 143 3.93 -5.18 -2.16
CA ASP A 143 4.64 -5.80 -3.27
C ASP A 143 5.66 -4.81 -3.85
N GLY A 144 6.90 -4.91 -3.33
CA GLY A 144 8.01 -4.05 -3.69
C GLY A 144 8.49 -4.20 -5.14
N ASP A 145 8.06 -5.24 -5.85
CA ASP A 145 8.46 -5.51 -7.24
C ASP A 145 7.54 -4.80 -8.25
N THR A 146 6.40 -4.28 -7.79
CA THR A 146 5.55 -3.41 -8.62
C THR A 146 6.19 -2.02 -8.77
N PRO A 147 5.97 -1.31 -9.90
CA PRO A 147 6.49 0.05 -10.08
C PRO A 147 6.10 1.02 -8.96
N MET A 148 4.87 0.91 -8.46
CA MET A 148 4.40 1.75 -7.35
C MET A 148 4.96 1.31 -6.00
N GLY A 149 5.13 0.00 -5.77
CA GLY A 149 5.85 -0.52 -4.61
C GLY A 149 7.28 0.00 -4.57
N THR A 150 8.01 -0.06 -5.69
CA THR A 150 9.37 0.49 -5.81
C THR A 150 9.41 2.00 -5.52
N MET A 151 8.45 2.77 -6.05
CA MET A 151 8.35 4.21 -5.76
C MET A 151 8.09 4.48 -4.28
N LEU A 152 7.22 3.71 -3.64
CA LEU A 152 6.96 3.79 -2.21
C LEU A 152 8.21 3.45 -1.38
N HIS A 153 8.97 2.42 -1.77
CA HIS A 153 10.23 2.05 -1.11
C HIS A 153 11.28 3.15 -1.19
N PHE A 154 11.41 3.77 -2.37
CA PHE A 154 12.29 4.91 -2.56
C PHE A 154 11.90 6.05 -1.62
N GLY A 155 10.62 6.46 -1.62
CA GLY A 155 10.12 7.50 -0.74
C GLY A 155 10.33 7.18 0.74
N SER A 156 10.05 5.95 1.16
CA SER A 156 10.17 5.51 2.56
C SER A 156 11.61 5.52 3.04
N SER A 157 12.54 4.97 2.25
CA SER A 157 13.97 4.90 2.61
C SER A 157 14.60 6.30 2.73
N VAL A 158 14.27 7.18 1.78
CA VAL A 158 14.71 8.57 1.75
C VAL A 158 14.17 9.33 2.95
N SER A 159 12.88 9.17 3.24
CA SER A 159 12.23 9.82 4.36
C SER A 159 12.80 9.37 5.71
N LYS A 160 13.14 8.08 5.88
CA LYS A 160 13.82 7.57 7.09
C LYS A 160 15.17 8.23 7.34
N GLU A 161 16.04 8.28 6.33
CA GLU A 161 17.34 8.94 6.47
C GLU A 161 17.18 10.44 6.73
N PHE A 162 16.21 11.08 6.08
CA PHE A 162 15.88 12.48 6.34
C PHE A 162 15.43 12.71 7.78
N ALA A 163 14.51 11.88 8.29
CA ALA A 163 14.03 11.94 9.66
C ALA A 163 15.16 11.79 10.69
N LYS A 164 16.06 10.81 10.48
CA LYS A 164 17.24 10.61 11.33
C LYS A 164 18.21 11.77 11.30
N ALA A 165 18.41 12.38 10.12
CA ALA A 165 19.39 13.44 9.94
C ALA A 165 18.91 14.82 10.45
N TYR A 166 17.61 15.11 10.33
CA TYR A 166 17.06 16.46 10.50
C TYR A 166 15.95 16.59 11.55
N LEU A 167 15.15 15.54 11.81
CA LEU A 167 13.98 15.63 12.69
C LEU A 167 14.23 15.07 14.08
N LEU A 168 15.06 14.02 14.18
CA LEU A 168 15.33 13.33 15.43
C LEU A 168 16.60 13.86 16.12
N LYS A 169 16.56 13.91 17.46
CA LYS A 169 17.78 14.15 18.25
C LYS A 169 18.66 12.92 18.17
N LYS A 170 19.97 13.13 17.99
CA LYS A 170 20.98 12.05 17.84
C LYS A 170 20.83 10.90 18.85
N LYS A 171 20.58 11.20 20.13
CA LYS A 171 20.40 10.18 21.18
C LYS A 171 19.26 9.18 20.89
N PHE A 172 18.19 9.61 20.22
CA PHE A 172 17.06 8.74 19.86
C PHE A 172 17.36 7.95 18.59
N THR A 173 18.07 8.56 17.63
CA THR A 173 18.58 7.89 16.45
C THR A 173 19.54 6.76 16.82
N ASP A 174 20.52 7.03 17.69
CA ASP A 174 21.48 6.04 18.17
C ASP A 174 20.76 4.89 18.89
N ALA A 175 19.84 5.20 19.81
CA ALA A 175 19.07 4.18 20.52
C ALA A 175 18.20 3.32 19.59
N HIS A 176 17.71 3.88 18.48
CA HIS A 176 16.97 3.13 17.47
C HIS A 176 17.89 2.23 16.63
N GLU A 177 19.03 2.74 16.17
CA GLU A 177 19.99 1.94 15.38
C GLU A 177 20.68 0.85 16.22
N GLU A 178 20.84 1.05 17.53
CA GLU A 178 21.35 0.06 18.48
C GLU A 178 20.27 -0.95 18.95
N GLY A 179 19.01 -0.77 18.55
CA GLY A 179 17.89 -1.65 18.92
C GLY A 179 17.42 -1.52 20.37
N ILE A 180 17.82 -0.46 21.08
CA ILE A 180 17.36 -0.16 22.44
C ILE A 180 15.90 0.29 22.42
N ILE A 181 15.50 1.04 21.40
CA ILE A 181 14.12 1.45 21.14
C ILE A 181 13.76 1.18 19.68
N HIS A 182 12.46 1.13 19.38
CA HIS A 182 11.97 1.12 18.01
C HIS A 182 11.07 2.35 17.78
N ILE A 183 11.47 3.22 16.85
CA ILE A 183 10.66 4.35 16.42
C ILE A 183 9.79 3.85 15.27
N HIS A 184 8.52 3.59 15.56
CA HIS A 184 7.55 3.14 14.57
C HIS A 184 7.34 4.19 13.47
N ASP A 185 7.13 3.70 12.23
CA ASP A 185 6.70 4.50 11.08
C ASP A 185 7.59 5.74 10.81
N MET A 186 8.91 5.62 11.05
CA MET A 186 9.88 6.71 10.92
C MET A 186 9.97 7.28 9.49
N ASP A 187 9.63 6.48 8.48
CA ASP A 187 9.41 6.87 7.08
C ASP A 187 8.28 7.88 6.89
N PHE A 188 7.30 7.93 7.79
CA PHE A 188 6.19 8.86 7.67
C PHE A 188 6.38 10.14 8.50
N LEU A 189 7.40 10.18 9.36
CA LEU A 189 7.65 11.30 10.28
C LEU A 189 7.85 12.62 9.54
N ALA A 190 8.55 12.61 8.40
CA ALA A 190 8.81 13.81 7.61
C ALA A 190 7.56 14.38 6.93
N MET A 191 6.53 13.54 6.74
CA MET A 191 5.27 13.95 6.10
C MET A 191 4.25 14.49 7.09
N GLY A 192 4.49 14.36 8.41
CA GLY A 192 3.58 14.88 9.45
C GLY A 192 2.22 14.18 9.50
N THR A 193 2.11 12.98 8.92
CA THR A 193 0.88 12.18 8.96
C THR A 193 0.61 11.66 10.38
N THR A 194 -0.64 11.28 10.63
CA THR A 194 -1.06 10.64 11.89
C THR A 194 -1.13 9.12 11.70
N THR A 195 -1.20 8.38 12.81
CA THR A 195 -1.15 6.92 12.81
C THR A 195 -2.50 6.31 12.40
N CYS A 196 -3.36 5.98 13.37
CA CYS A 196 -4.62 5.27 13.16
C CYS A 196 -5.82 6.21 13.38
N CYS A 197 -6.97 5.85 12.82
CA CYS A 197 -8.21 6.61 12.99
C CYS A 197 -9.42 5.69 13.19
N GLN A 198 -10.31 6.08 14.12
CA GLN A 198 -11.66 5.54 14.20
C GLN A 198 -12.61 6.49 13.49
N ILE A 199 -13.13 6.05 12.34
CA ILE A 199 -13.85 6.90 11.41
C ILE A 199 -15.33 6.90 11.75
N ASP A 200 -15.83 8.09 12.08
CA ASP A 200 -17.24 8.35 12.36
C ASP A 200 -18.00 8.57 11.03
N LEU A 201 -18.57 7.50 10.50
CA LEU A 201 -19.33 7.55 9.25
C LEU A 201 -20.61 8.38 9.38
N SER A 202 -21.18 8.52 10.58
CA SER A 202 -22.42 9.29 10.77
C SER A 202 -22.24 10.76 10.36
N LYS A 203 -21.07 11.33 10.71
CA LYS A 203 -20.70 12.70 10.32
C LYS A 203 -20.50 12.83 8.82
N LEU A 204 -19.81 11.87 8.20
CA LEU A 204 -19.51 11.87 6.77
C LEU A 204 -20.77 11.67 5.92
N PHE A 205 -21.68 10.80 6.33
CA PHE A 205 -22.90 10.50 5.57
C PHE A 205 -23.97 11.59 5.68
N LYS A 206 -23.98 12.39 6.76
CA LYS A 206 -25.02 13.41 6.99
C LYS A 206 -25.12 14.41 5.84
N ASN A 207 -23.98 14.94 5.39
CA ASN A 207 -23.91 15.94 4.32
C ASN A 207 -23.12 15.44 3.10
N GLY A 208 -22.59 14.21 3.15
CA GLY A 208 -21.57 13.78 2.22
C GLY A 208 -20.18 14.30 2.60
N PHE A 209 -19.18 13.96 1.79
CA PHE A 209 -17.77 14.29 2.06
C PHE A 209 -16.99 14.45 0.75
N SER A 210 -15.81 15.07 0.82
CA SER A 210 -14.93 15.23 -0.33
C SER A 210 -13.67 14.38 -0.17
N THR A 211 -13.21 13.82 -1.27
CA THR A 211 -11.94 13.08 -1.38
C THR A 211 -10.87 13.92 -2.09
N GLY A 212 -11.01 15.25 -2.08
CA GLY A 212 -10.11 16.20 -2.75
C GLY A 212 -10.49 16.52 -4.20
N HIS A 213 -10.71 15.50 -5.03
CA HIS A 213 -11.05 15.69 -6.46
C HIS A 213 -12.55 15.61 -6.80
N GLY A 214 -13.39 15.31 -5.80
CA GLY A 214 -14.82 15.21 -5.98
C GLY A 214 -15.57 15.37 -4.66
N HIS A 215 -16.86 15.71 -4.75
CA HIS A 215 -17.77 15.78 -3.61
C HIS A 215 -18.83 14.70 -3.73
N LEU A 216 -18.88 13.82 -2.73
CA LEU A 216 -19.83 12.72 -2.63
C LEU A 216 -21.02 13.21 -1.83
N ARG A 217 -22.23 12.92 -2.32
CA ARG A 217 -23.49 13.28 -1.63
C ARG A 217 -23.82 12.26 -0.54
N ALA A 218 -24.73 12.65 0.36
CA ALA A 218 -25.29 11.73 1.35
C ALA A 218 -25.87 10.46 0.68
N PRO A 219 -25.52 9.26 1.16
CA PRO A 219 -26.01 8.01 0.57
C PRO A 219 -27.51 7.82 0.83
N ASN A 220 -28.20 7.21 -0.14
CA ASN A 220 -29.67 7.05 -0.11
C ASN A 220 -30.16 5.59 -0.23
N ASP A 221 -29.25 4.62 -0.24
CA ASP A 221 -29.54 3.19 -0.17
C ASP A 221 -28.34 2.43 0.41
N ILE A 222 -28.57 1.22 0.93
CA ILE A 222 -27.53 0.40 1.57
C ILE A 222 -26.30 0.13 0.69
N MET A 223 -26.49 0.01 -0.64
CA MET A 223 -25.38 -0.14 -1.59
C MET A 223 -24.47 1.10 -1.58
N SER A 224 -25.07 2.29 -1.63
CA SER A 224 -24.34 3.56 -1.56
C SER A 224 -23.66 3.74 -0.20
N TYR A 225 -24.33 3.38 0.90
CA TYR A 225 -23.73 3.43 2.24
C TYR A 225 -22.47 2.55 2.32
N SER A 226 -22.57 1.30 1.85
CA SER A 226 -21.46 0.35 1.78
C SER A 226 -20.31 0.86 0.90
N ALA A 227 -20.60 1.27 -0.34
CA ALA A 227 -19.59 1.76 -1.27
C ALA A 227 -18.86 2.99 -0.73
N LEU A 228 -19.59 3.95 -0.16
CA LEU A 228 -18.98 5.13 0.46
C LEU A 228 -18.16 4.79 1.70
N ALA A 229 -18.57 3.81 2.53
CA ALA A 229 -17.77 3.37 3.66
C ALA A 229 -16.40 2.81 3.21
N ALA A 230 -16.35 2.04 2.12
CA ALA A 230 -15.10 1.54 1.56
C ALA A 230 -14.22 2.67 1.01
N ILE A 231 -14.83 3.64 0.32
CA ILE A 231 -14.12 4.85 -0.18
C ILE A 231 -13.54 5.67 0.98
N VAL A 232 -14.28 5.82 2.09
CA VAL A 232 -13.80 6.54 3.27
C VAL A 232 -12.54 5.88 3.85
N ILE A 233 -12.55 4.56 4.02
CA ILE A 233 -11.36 3.81 4.48
C ILE A 233 -10.19 4.02 3.53
N GLN A 234 -10.42 3.84 2.23
CA GLN A 234 -9.36 3.96 1.21
C GLN A 234 -8.77 5.37 1.17
N SER A 235 -9.64 6.40 1.14
CA SER A 235 -9.23 7.79 1.09
C SER A 235 -8.41 8.15 2.33
N ASN A 236 -8.86 7.77 3.52
CA ASN A 236 -8.15 8.11 4.75
C ASN A 236 -6.82 7.33 4.88
N GLN A 237 -6.75 6.10 4.36
CA GLN A 237 -5.51 5.32 4.31
C GLN A 237 -4.43 5.95 3.43
N ASN A 238 -4.79 6.76 2.44
CA ASN A 238 -3.81 7.49 1.62
C ASN A 238 -3.18 8.68 2.37
N ASP A 239 -3.87 9.23 3.38
CA ASP A 239 -3.41 10.38 4.16
C ASP A 239 -2.82 9.98 5.54
N GLN A 240 -2.96 8.71 5.94
CA GLN A 240 -2.48 8.16 7.21
C GLN A 240 -1.78 6.81 7.03
N HIS A 241 -0.72 6.58 7.82
CA HIS A 241 0.12 5.38 7.71
C HIS A 241 -0.28 4.24 8.64
N GLY A 242 -1.18 4.47 9.60
CA GLY A 242 -1.71 3.42 10.46
C GLY A 242 -3.00 2.80 9.94
N GLY A 243 -3.62 2.00 10.80
CA GLY A 243 -4.86 1.29 10.52
C GLY A 243 -6.11 2.18 10.58
N GLN A 244 -7.09 1.83 9.77
CA GLN A 244 -8.34 2.56 9.59
C GLN A 244 -9.50 1.74 10.14
N SER A 245 -10.26 2.29 11.07
CA SER A 245 -11.30 1.54 11.78
C SER A 245 -12.67 2.17 11.61
N ILE A 246 -13.71 1.36 11.45
CA ILE A 246 -15.10 1.79 11.62
C ILE A 246 -15.64 1.19 12.93
N PRO A 247 -15.87 2.00 13.98
CA PRO A 247 -16.14 1.50 15.33
C PRO A 247 -17.56 0.96 15.56
N ALA A 248 -18.54 1.33 14.73
CA ALA A 248 -19.94 0.95 14.89
C ALA A 248 -20.62 0.78 13.52
N PHE A 249 -20.11 -0.16 12.73
CA PHE A 249 -20.44 -0.35 11.32
C PHE A 249 -21.93 -0.66 11.10
N ASP A 250 -22.48 -1.58 11.88
CA ASP A 250 -23.91 -1.92 11.93
C ASP A 250 -24.78 -0.67 12.14
N TYR A 251 -24.46 0.14 13.15
CA TYR A 251 -25.19 1.36 13.49
C TYR A 251 -25.14 2.40 12.36
N TYR A 252 -23.97 2.57 11.72
CA TYR A 252 -23.80 3.55 10.65
C TYR A 252 -24.50 3.15 9.35
N LEU A 253 -24.67 1.85 9.10
CA LEU A 253 -25.29 1.34 7.88
C LEU A 253 -26.79 1.06 8.03
N ALA A 254 -27.31 0.90 9.25
CA ALA A 254 -28.73 0.69 9.52
C ALA A 254 -29.67 1.70 8.80
N PRO A 255 -29.37 3.02 8.76
CA PRO A 255 -30.18 3.97 7.99
C PRO A 255 -30.23 3.64 6.48
N GLY A 256 -29.17 3.06 5.93
CA GLY A 256 -29.11 2.60 4.53
C GLY A 256 -30.09 1.47 4.26
N VAL A 257 -30.22 0.51 5.20
CA VAL A 257 -31.20 -0.59 5.13
C VAL A 257 -32.63 -0.03 5.12
N LEU A 258 -32.95 0.89 6.04
CA LEU A 258 -34.26 1.51 6.12
C LEU A 258 -34.63 2.28 4.84
N LYS A 259 -33.70 3.09 4.30
CA LYS A 259 -33.93 3.82 3.04
C LYS A 259 -34.17 2.86 1.87
N THR A 260 -33.38 1.80 1.78
CA THR A 260 -33.58 0.75 0.77
C THR A 260 -34.95 0.09 0.93
N PHE A 261 -35.36 -0.23 2.16
CA PHE A 261 -36.68 -0.80 2.44
C PHE A 261 -37.82 0.12 2.00
N LYS A 262 -37.79 1.39 2.37
CA LYS A 262 -38.81 2.36 1.93
C LYS A 262 -38.94 2.41 0.41
N LYS A 263 -37.82 2.38 -0.31
CA LYS A 263 -37.80 2.35 -1.78
C LYS A 263 -38.39 1.05 -2.32
N GLN A 264 -37.97 -0.11 -1.81
CA GLN A 264 -38.44 -1.41 -2.27
C GLN A 264 -39.91 -1.66 -1.92
N PHE A 265 -40.37 -1.17 -0.78
CA PHE A 265 -41.76 -1.28 -0.35
C PHE A 265 -42.67 -0.41 -1.23
N LYS A 266 -42.32 0.86 -1.47
CA LYS A 266 -43.02 1.71 -2.44
C LYS A 266 -43.10 1.06 -3.82
N GLN A 267 -41.97 0.64 -4.37
CA GLN A 267 -41.92 0.03 -5.71
C GLN A 267 -42.80 -1.23 -5.77
N THR A 268 -42.59 -2.17 -4.85
CA THR A 268 -43.31 -3.45 -4.87
C THR A 268 -44.81 -3.27 -4.65
N LEU A 269 -45.20 -2.31 -3.81
CA LEU A 269 -46.60 -2.00 -3.57
C LEU A 269 -47.26 -1.41 -4.81
N PHE A 270 -46.64 -0.40 -5.44
CA PHE A 270 -47.19 0.19 -6.66
C PHE A 270 -47.22 -0.81 -7.82
N ASP A 271 -46.17 -1.60 -8.01
CA ASP A 271 -46.16 -2.68 -9.02
C ASP A 271 -47.36 -3.62 -8.81
N LEU A 272 -47.65 -4.01 -7.56
CA LEU A 272 -48.79 -4.88 -7.25
C LEU A 272 -50.14 -4.20 -7.45
N LEU A 273 -50.24 -2.91 -7.10
CA LEU A 273 -51.47 -2.12 -7.27
C LEU A 273 -51.80 -1.85 -8.74
N ASP A 274 -50.79 -1.68 -9.60
CA ASP A 274 -50.96 -1.45 -11.04
C ASP A 274 -51.62 -2.64 -11.76
N TYR A 275 -51.48 -3.86 -11.22
CA TYR A 275 -52.19 -5.05 -11.70
C TYR A 275 -53.62 -5.17 -11.14
N THR A 276 -54.11 -4.16 -10.43
CA THR A 276 -55.45 -4.14 -9.85
C THR A 276 -56.22 -2.89 -10.22
N GLU A 277 -57.55 -2.99 -10.20
CA GLU A 277 -58.45 -1.85 -10.43
C GLU A 277 -58.35 -0.78 -9.32
N TYR A 278 -57.67 -1.09 -8.21
CA TYR A 278 -57.57 -0.21 -7.04
C TYR A 278 -56.49 0.87 -7.15
N GLY A 279 -55.54 0.74 -8.09
CA GLY A 279 -54.41 1.66 -8.23
C GLY A 279 -54.81 3.11 -8.50
N THR A 280 -55.94 3.34 -9.18
CA THR A 280 -56.46 4.68 -9.50
C THR A 280 -57.18 5.38 -8.34
N TYR A 281 -57.61 4.61 -7.32
CA TYR A 281 -58.38 5.13 -6.19
C TYR A 281 -57.52 5.47 -4.97
N ILE A 282 -56.26 5.02 -4.95
CA ILE A 282 -55.34 5.26 -3.84
C ILE A 282 -54.62 6.59 -4.06
N ASN A 283 -54.59 7.42 -3.01
CA ASN A 283 -53.81 8.65 -3.03
C ASN A 283 -52.31 8.34 -2.86
N ASN A 284 -51.61 8.18 -3.99
CA ASN A 284 -50.21 7.80 -4.03
C ASN A 284 -49.29 8.78 -3.28
N GLU A 285 -49.55 10.09 -3.33
CA GLU A 285 -48.72 11.08 -2.62
C GLU A 285 -48.80 10.93 -1.11
N LYS A 286 -50.01 10.74 -0.56
CA LYS A 286 -50.20 10.53 0.89
C LYS A 286 -49.57 9.22 1.33
N LEU A 287 -49.73 8.16 0.55
CA LEU A 287 -49.15 6.85 0.84
C LEU A 287 -47.61 6.91 0.86
N ILE A 288 -47.00 7.56 -0.14
CA ILE A 288 -45.53 7.76 -0.17
C ILE A 288 -45.07 8.49 1.08
N ARG A 289 -45.75 9.56 1.49
CA ARG A 289 -45.41 10.31 2.71
C ARG A 289 -45.51 9.47 3.98
N GLU A 290 -46.47 8.57 4.10
CA GLU A 290 -46.55 7.68 5.27
C GLU A 290 -45.41 6.65 5.27
N ILE A 291 -45.08 6.08 4.10
CA ILE A 291 -43.93 5.16 3.99
C ILE A 291 -42.61 5.90 4.32
N ASP A 292 -42.48 7.15 3.90
CA ASP A 292 -41.28 7.95 4.16
C ASP A 292 -41.08 8.30 5.64
N LYS A 293 -42.15 8.29 6.45
CA LYS A 293 -42.08 8.50 7.91
C LYS A 293 -41.70 7.25 8.70
N LEU A 294 -41.66 6.07 8.09
CA LEU A 294 -41.29 4.84 8.81
C LEU A 294 -39.90 4.98 9.43
N GLU A 295 -39.76 4.64 10.71
CA GLU A 295 -38.48 4.71 11.41
C GLU A 295 -37.81 3.34 11.51
N SER A 296 -38.52 2.26 11.15
CA SER A 296 -38.00 0.91 11.09
C SER A 296 -38.62 0.08 9.96
N ILE A 297 -37.93 -0.99 9.55
CA ILE A 297 -38.41 -2.04 8.65
C ILE A 297 -39.40 -2.99 9.34
N THR A 298 -39.48 -2.99 10.68
CA THR A 298 -40.58 -3.62 11.41
C THR A 298 -41.77 -2.67 11.43
N VAL A 299 -42.75 -2.93 10.57
CA VAL A 299 -43.87 -2.01 10.33
C VAL A 299 -45.16 -2.64 10.81
N ASP A 300 -45.90 -1.93 11.66
CA ASP A 300 -47.32 -2.25 11.88
C ASP A 300 -48.13 -1.80 10.66
N LEU A 301 -48.64 -2.78 9.89
CA LEU A 301 -49.40 -2.51 8.67
C LEU A 301 -50.77 -1.86 8.93
N SER A 302 -51.25 -1.81 10.18
CA SER A 302 -52.52 -1.15 10.54
C SER A 302 -52.54 0.33 10.17
N ILE A 303 -51.37 0.98 10.13
CA ILE A 303 -51.23 2.40 9.72
C ILE A 303 -51.70 2.63 8.28
N PHE A 304 -51.75 1.57 7.46
CA PHE A 304 -52.17 1.63 6.08
C PHE A 304 -53.64 1.27 5.87
N ASP A 305 -54.38 0.84 6.90
CA ASP A 305 -55.77 0.38 6.76
C ASP A 305 -56.66 1.46 6.10
N LYS A 306 -56.42 2.74 6.39
CA LYS A 306 -57.11 3.89 5.76
C LYS A 306 -56.94 3.99 4.23
N TYR A 307 -55.93 3.33 3.66
CA TYR A 307 -55.68 3.27 2.22
C TYR A 307 -56.19 1.98 1.59
N THR A 308 -56.60 0.99 2.39
CA THR A 308 -57.07 -0.30 1.89
C THR A 308 -58.53 -0.29 1.43
N LEU A 309 -59.26 0.82 1.68
CA LEU A 309 -60.69 0.98 1.35
C LEU A 309 -61.57 -0.14 1.94
N ASP A 310 -61.15 -0.71 3.08
CA ASP A 310 -61.74 -1.89 3.71
C ASP A 310 -61.85 -3.13 2.79
N ALA A 311 -61.12 -3.14 1.68
CA ALA A 311 -61.08 -4.25 0.73
C ALA A 311 -60.04 -5.29 1.19
N PRO A 312 -60.46 -6.53 1.55
CA PRO A 312 -59.54 -7.55 2.05
C PRO A 312 -58.39 -7.84 1.07
N LYS A 313 -58.68 -7.82 -0.23
CA LYS A 313 -57.68 -8.01 -1.29
C LYS A 313 -56.59 -6.95 -1.25
N VAL A 314 -56.92 -5.68 -1.01
CA VAL A 314 -55.93 -4.59 -0.97
C VAL A 314 -55.07 -4.73 0.29
N LYS A 315 -55.67 -5.10 1.43
CA LYS A 315 -54.93 -5.41 2.65
C LYS A 315 -53.90 -6.53 2.43
N ASP A 316 -54.27 -7.58 1.71
CA ASP A 316 -53.36 -8.66 1.34
C ASP A 316 -52.22 -8.16 0.42
N LEU A 317 -52.48 -7.21 -0.49
CA LEU A 317 -51.42 -6.63 -1.33
C LEU A 317 -50.38 -5.87 -0.49
N PHE A 318 -50.81 -5.09 0.51
CA PHE A 318 -49.88 -4.40 1.41
C PHE A 318 -49.02 -5.39 2.19
N LYS A 319 -49.62 -6.46 2.72
CA LYS A 319 -48.90 -7.54 3.40
C LYS A 319 -47.89 -8.23 2.47
N ASN A 320 -48.33 -8.61 1.27
CA ASN A 320 -47.47 -9.24 0.27
C ASN A 320 -46.33 -8.32 -0.18
N ALA A 321 -46.60 -7.03 -0.37
CA ALA A 321 -45.61 -6.03 -0.73
C ALA A 321 -44.56 -5.88 0.37
N TYR A 322 -44.99 -5.84 1.63
CA TYR A 322 -44.13 -5.76 2.81
C TYR A 322 -43.20 -6.97 2.91
N GLU A 323 -43.75 -8.19 2.86
CA GLU A 323 -42.97 -9.43 2.94
C GLU A 323 -41.97 -9.55 1.78
N LYS A 324 -42.38 -9.19 0.56
CA LYS A 324 -41.48 -9.18 -0.61
C LYS A 324 -40.40 -8.11 -0.48
N ALA A 325 -40.74 -6.92 0.03
CA ALA A 325 -39.78 -5.85 0.24
C ALA A 325 -38.72 -6.24 1.26
N LEU A 326 -39.09 -6.88 2.38
CA LEU A 326 -38.14 -7.41 3.36
C LEU A 326 -37.14 -8.39 2.73
N LYS A 327 -37.64 -9.37 1.95
CA LYS A 327 -36.77 -10.33 1.23
C LYS A 327 -35.82 -9.63 0.25
N LYS A 328 -36.31 -8.66 -0.52
CA LYS A 328 -35.49 -7.87 -1.45
C LYS A 328 -34.40 -7.08 -0.72
N VAL A 329 -34.74 -6.42 0.39
CA VAL A 329 -33.81 -5.59 1.17
C VAL A 329 -32.73 -6.45 1.80
N ASN A 330 -33.07 -7.61 2.36
CA ASN A 330 -32.10 -8.55 2.88
C ASN A 330 -31.10 -8.99 1.80
N ARG A 331 -31.58 -9.39 0.60
CA ARG A 331 -30.71 -9.74 -0.53
C ARG A 331 -29.81 -8.58 -0.99
N ILE A 332 -30.35 -7.37 -1.07
CA ILE A 332 -29.57 -6.18 -1.44
C ILE A 332 -28.52 -5.86 -0.37
N THR A 333 -28.86 -6.06 0.91
CA THR A 333 -27.92 -5.86 2.03
C THR A 333 -26.79 -6.89 1.97
N TYR A 334 -27.08 -8.16 1.69
CA TYR A 334 -26.06 -9.19 1.41
C TYR A 334 -25.09 -8.74 0.31
N GLN A 335 -25.61 -8.35 -0.86
CA GLN A 335 -24.79 -7.89 -1.98
C GLN A 335 -23.97 -6.64 -1.65
N ALA A 336 -24.52 -5.73 -0.83
CA ALA A 336 -23.79 -4.56 -0.36
C ALA A 336 -22.62 -4.96 0.55
N MET A 337 -22.79 -5.97 1.42
CA MET A 337 -21.74 -6.44 2.33
C MET A 337 -20.66 -7.22 1.58
N GLU A 338 -21.05 -8.09 0.65
CA GLU A 338 -20.13 -8.80 -0.25
C GLU A 338 -19.27 -7.83 -1.06
N ALA A 339 -19.89 -6.82 -1.68
CA ALA A 339 -19.16 -5.77 -2.38
C ALA A 339 -18.22 -4.98 -1.46
N PHE A 340 -18.62 -4.70 -0.21
CA PHE A 340 -17.76 -4.04 0.78
C PHE A 340 -16.51 -4.85 1.09
N VAL A 341 -16.68 -6.15 1.40
CA VAL A 341 -15.58 -7.07 1.71
C VAL A 341 -14.65 -7.20 0.51
N HIS A 342 -15.16 -7.37 -0.70
CA HIS A 342 -14.33 -7.43 -1.90
C HIS A 342 -13.56 -6.13 -2.13
N ASN A 343 -14.20 -4.98 -1.98
CA ASN A 343 -13.55 -3.68 -2.13
C ASN A 343 -12.38 -3.50 -1.16
N LEU A 344 -12.54 -3.89 0.11
CA LEU A 344 -11.46 -3.79 1.10
C LEU A 344 -10.26 -4.70 0.79
N ASN A 345 -10.49 -5.79 0.06
CA ASN A 345 -9.45 -6.76 -0.30
C ASN A 345 -8.87 -6.60 -1.72
N THR A 346 -9.41 -5.68 -2.52
CA THR A 346 -8.99 -5.50 -3.93
C THR A 346 -8.61 -4.07 -4.28
N MET A 347 -9.16 -3.07 -3.58
CA MET A 347 -8.81 -1.68 -3.83
C MET A 347 -7.50 -1.33 -3.13
N HIS A 348 -6.45 -1.02 -3.90
CA HIS A 348 -5.18 -0.59 -3.32
C HIS A 348 -5.22 0.86 -2.81
N SER A 349 -4.36 1.13 -1.83
CA SER A 349 -4.02 2.40 -1.20
C SER A 349 -2.50 2.61 -1.26
N ARG A 350 -1.98 3.70 -0.70
CA ARG A 350 -0.53 4.00 -0.64
C ARG A 350 0.14 3.90 -2.00
N ALA A 351 -0.28 4.78 -2.90
CA ALA A 351 0.15 4.78 -4.30
C ALA A 351 -0.16 3.48 -5.07
N GLY A 352 -1.07 2.63 -4.59
CA GLY A 352 -1.44 1.39 -5.27
C GLY A 352 -0.62 0.18 -4.84
N ALA A 353 0.20 0.30 -3.79
CA ALA A 353 1.12 -0.74 -3.37
C ALA A 353 0.54 -1.73 -2.35
N GLN A 354 -0.57 -1.39 -1.68
CA GLN A 354 -1.11 -2.19 -0.57
C GLN A 354 -2.62 -1.96 -0.37
N VAL A 355 -3.38 -3.01 -0.06
CA VAL A 355 -4.78 -2.88 0.38
C VAL A 355 -4.91 -2.17 1.75
N PRO A 356 -6.00 -1.44 2.02
CA PRO A 356 -6.16 -0.73 3.29
C PRO A 356 -6.06 -1.65 4.51
N PHE A 357 -5.29 -1.22 5.52
CA PHE A 357 -5.25 -1.92 6.79
C PHE A 357 -6.48 -1.52 7.60
N SER A 358 -7.57 -2.27 7.42
CA SER A 358 -8.89 -1.93 7.92
C SER A 358 -9.36 -2.82 9.06
N SER A 359 -10.18 -2.25 9.95
CA SER A 359 -10.89 -2.98 10.99
C SER A 359 -12.33 -2.51 11.08
N ILE A 360 -13.26 -3.44 11.28
CA ILE A 360 -14.69 -3.17 11.31
C ILE A 360 -15.24 -3.74 12.60
N ASN A 361 -15.95 -2.92 13.35
CA ASN A 361 -16.56 -3.29 14.62
C ASN A 361 -18.08 -3.18 14.49
N PHE A 362 -18.80 -4.17 15.00
CA PHE A 362 -20.26 -4.26 15.04
C PHE A 362 -20.70 -5.10 16.24
N GLY A 363 -22.00 -5.12 16.52
CA GLY A 363 -22.62 -5.94 17.57
C GLY A 363 -23.30 -5.12 18.68
N THR A 364 -23.30 -3.79 18.59
CA THR A 364 -23.96 -2.91 19.56
C THR A 364 -25.33 -2.42 19.09
N ASP A 365 -25.62 -2.46 17.79
CA ASP A 365 -26.93 -2.08 17.27
C ASP A 365 -27.93 -3.24 17.41
N THR A 366 -28.96 -3.04 18.23
CA THR A 366 -30.03 -4.03 18.45
C THR A 366 -31.22 -3.86 17.50
N SER A 367 -31.22 -2.84 16.64
CA SER A 367 -32.25 -2.63 15.62
C SER A 367 -32.30 -3.78 14.63
N VAL A 368 -33.46 -4.01 14.00
CA VAL A 368 -33.60 -5.06 12.98
C VAL A 368 -32.77 -4.74 11.74
N GLU A 369 -32.54 -3.46 11.45
CA GLU A 369 -31.68 -2.96 10.38
C GLU A 369 -30.21 -3.25 10.67
N GLY A 370 -29.71 -2.88 11.86
CA GLY A 370 -28.33 -3.12 12.26
C GLY A 370 -28.02 -4.61 12.31
N ARG A 371 -28.93 -5.42 12.89
CA ARG A 371 -28.81 -6.89 12.87
C ARG A 371 -28.77 -7.46 11.45
N MET A 372 -29.56 -6.91 10.53
CA MET A 372 -29.52 -7.31 9.12
C MET A 372 -28.17 -6.99 8.48
N VAL A 373 -27.54 -5.85 8.81
CA VAL A 373 -26.17 -5.53 8.36
C VAL A 373 -25.18 -6.55 8.92
N THR A 374 -25.20 -6.81 10.23
CA THR A 374 -24.29 -7.76 10.88
C THR A 374 -24.41 -9.17 10.32
N GLU A 375 -25.63 -9.69 10.22
CA GLU A 375 -25.90 -11.04 9.70
C GLU A 375 -25.38 -11.19 8.27
N ASN A 376 -25.73 -10.25 7.39
CA ASN A 376 -25.31 -10.28 6.00
C ASN A 376 -23.81 -10.04 5.82
N TYR A 377 -23.17 -9.28 6.72
CA TYR A 377 -21.71 -9.12 6.72
C TYR A 377 -21.02 -10.43 7.08
N LEU A 378 -21.48 -11.12 8.12
CA LEU A 378 -20.92 -12.42 8.51
C LEU A 378 -21.09 -13.46 7.41
N LEU A 379 -22.26 -13.51 6.76
CA LEU A 379 -22.51 -14.39 5.61
C LEU A 379 -21.63 -14.07 4.40
N ALA A 380 -21.21 -12.82 4.23
CA ALA A 380 -20.35 -12.40 3.11
C ALA A 380 -18.86 -12.68 3.35
N VAL A 381 -18.47 -13.02 4.59
CA VAL A 381 -17.08 -13.33 4.97
C VAL A 381 -16.85 -14.84 5.10
N GLU A 382 -17.91 -15.63 5.27
CA GLU A 382 -17.89 -17.10 5.16
C GLU A 382 -17.60 -17.55 3.73
#